data_AF-A0AAU4CF13-F1
#
_entry.id   AF-A0AAU4CF13-F1
#
_cell.length_a   1.000
_cell.length_b   1.000
_cell.length_c   1.000
_cell.angle_alpha   90.00
_cell.angle_beta   90.00
_cell.angle_gamma   90.00
#
_symmetry.space_group_name_H-M   'P 1'
#
loop_
_entity.id
_entity.type
_entity.pdbx_description
1 polymer ?
#
loop_
_entity_poly.entity_id
_entity_poly.type
_entity_poly.pdbx_seq_one_letter_code
_entity_poly.pdbx_strand_id
1 'polypeptide(L)'
;MWSRVLKEYPTIKIGLSEGGTGWIPYFLDRLDRTYEMHATWTLQDFGGKHPSKIFREHFLTCFISDPIGVKLRHDIGIDNICWEADYPHSDSMWPNAPEQLHEVLTANSVPDDEINKMTHENAMRWYSFDPFAHVPRERATVGALRRASGDHDVSVRSRSHQIVAPAEKLAVYRKKAEAALAAAQQK
;
A
#
# COMPACT_ATOMS: atom_id res chain seq x y z
N MET A 1 -17.24 -5.50 -3.07
CA MET A 1 -18.48 -4.78 -2.71
C MET A 1 -19.69 -5.73 -2.65
N TRP A 2 -19.81 -6.67 -3.59
CA TRP A 2 -20.87 -7.69 -3.64
C TRP A 2 -20.89 -8.71 -2.49
N SER A 3 -19.92 -8.68 -1.57
CA SER A 3 -19.91 -9.60 -0.42
C SER A 3 -21.07 -9.28 0.51
N ARG A 4 -21.76 -10.32 0.96
CA ARG A 4 -22.82 -10.23 1.99
C ARG A 4 -22.30 -9.60 3.28
N VAL A 5 -21.02 -9.78 3.61
CA VAL A 5 -20.39 -9.21 4.82
C VAL A 5 -20.56 -7.69 4.90
N LEU A 6 -20.38 -6.97 3.79
CA LEU A 6 -20.53 -5.51 3.80
C LEU A 6 -21.99 -5.07 3.99
N LYS A 7 -22.96 -5.91 3.60
CA LYS A 7 -24.40 -5.64 3.76
C LYS A 7 -24.86 -5.93 5.18
N GLU A 8 -24.34 -6.98 5.80
CA GLU A 8 -24.72 -7.41 7.15
C GLU A 8 -24.02 -6.60 8.26
N TYR A 9 -22.81 -6.12 7.98
CA TYR A 9 -22.00 -5.36 8.92
C TYR A 9 -21.72 -3.96 8.36
N PRO A 10 -22.70 -3.05 8.35
CA PRO A 10 -22.58 -1.73 7.71
C PRO A 10 -21.54 -0.81 8.36
N THR A 11 -21.01 -1.17 9.53
CA THR A 11 -19.94 -0.43 10.21
C THR A 11 -18.56 -1.06 10.03
N ILE A 12 -18.44 -2.21 9.35
CA ILE A 12 -17.16 -2.90 9.19
C ILE A 12 -16.16 -2.03 8.42
N LYS A 13 -14.90 -2.08 8.83
CA LYS A 13 -13.79 -1.37 8.19
C LYS A 13 -12.74 -2.38 7.76
N ILE A 14 -12.21 -2.20 6.55
CA ILE A 14 -11.24 -3.11 5.93
C ILE A 14 -10.02 -2.30 5.51
N GLY A 15 -8.84 -2.67 5.99
CA GLY A 15 -7.56 -2.14 5.52
C GLY A 15 -7.00 -3.03 4.41
N LEU A 16 -6.62 -2.43 3.29
CA LEU A 16 -5.87 -3.08 2.20
C LEU A 16 -4.41 -2.63 2.29
N SER A 17 -3.62 -3.36 3.08
CA SER A 17 -2.18 -3.15 3.23
C SER A 17 -1.43 -3.72 2.01
N GLU A 18 -0.31 -3.10 1.65
CA GLU A 18 0.60 -3.45 0.56
C GLU A 18 -0.04 -3.42 -0.84
N GLY A 19 -1.24 -2.84 -0.97
CA GLY A 19 -2.04 -2.91 -2.20
C GLY A 19 -1.68 -1.87 -3.26
N GLY A 20 -0.99 -0.79 -2.86
CA GLY A 20 -0.89 0.42 -3.67
C GLY A 20 -2.26 1.05 -3.93
N THR A 21 -2.27 2.24 -4.54
CA THR A 21 -3.51 3.03 -4.68
C THR A 21 -3.78 3.54 -6.09
N GLY A 22 -2.76 3.60 -6.97
CA GLY A 22 -2.90 4.12 -8.33
C GLY A 22 -3.91 3.39 -9.23
N TRP A 23 -4.25 2.12 -8.91
CA TRP A 23 -5.24 1.34 -9.67
C TRP A 23 -6.69 1.62 -9.25
N ILE A 24 -6.91 2.23 -8.09
CA ILE A 24 -8.24 2.37 -7.47
C ILE A 24 -9.20 3.19 -8.34
N PRO A 25 -8.83 4.35 -8.93
CA PRO A 25 -9.79 5.13 -9.73
C PRO A 25 -10.40 4.32 -10.88
N TYR A 26 -9.56 3.58 -11.61
CA TYR A 26 -10.03 2.67 -12.66
C TYR A 26 -10.95 1.58 -12.10
N PHE A 27 -10.58 0.99 -10.96
CA PHE A 27 -11.42 -0.03 -10.33
C PHE A 27 -12.78 0.50 -9.91
N LEU A 28 -12.85 1.70 -9.31
CA LEU A 28 -14.12 2.32 -8.90
C LEU A 28 -15.04 2.58 -10.09
N ASP A 29 -14.49 3.11 -11.19
CA ASP A 29 -15.23 3.30 -12.45
C ASP A 29 -15.78 1.96 -12.98
N ARG A 30 -14.93 0.93 -13.01
CA ARG A 30 -15.35 -0.41 -13.47
C ARG A 30 -16.41 -1.03 -12.58
N LEU A 31 -16.32 -0.87 -11.26
CA LEU A 31 -17.33 -1.38 -10.34
C LEU A 31 -18.70 -0.76 -10.63
N ASP A 32 -18.74 0.57 -10.77
CA ASP A 32 -20.00 1.30 -11.01
C ASP A 32 -20.58 0.94 -12.38
N ARG A 33 -19.74 0.90 -13.41
CA ARG A 33 -20.15 0.49 -14.76
C ARG A 33 -20.70 -0.94 -14.80
N THR A 34 -20.04 -1.87 -14.11
CA THR A 34 -20.50 -3.27 -14.01
C THR A 34 -21.83 -3.35 -13.28
N TYR A 35 -22.04 -2.55 -12.22
CA TYR A 35 -23.32 -2.49 -11.53
C TYR A 35 -24.43 -1.94 -12.42
N GLU A 36 -24.23 -0.80 -13.07
CA GLU A 36 -25.21 -0.21 -13.99
C GLU A 36 -25.62 -1.17 -15.11
N MET A 37 -24.66 -1.92 -15.65
CA MET A 37 -24.95 -2.86 -16.71
C MET A 37 -25.70 -4.08 -16.24
N HIS A 38 -25.41 -4.59 -15.06
CA HIS A 38 -25.77 -5.97 -14.71
C HIS A 38 -26.69 -6.10 -13.49
N ALA A 39 -26.96 -5.00 -12.76
CA ALA A 39 -27.73 -5.03 -11.51
C ALA A 39 -29.09 -5.72 -11.65
N THR A 40 -29.82 -5.42 -12.74
CA THR A 40 -31.19 -5.92 -12.97
C THR A 40 -31.29 -7.44 -13.00
N TRP A 41 -30.37 -8.14 -13.67
CA TRP A 41 -30.44 -9.61 -13.76
C TRP A 41 -29.56 -10.32 -12.74
N THR A 42 -28.58 -9.63 -12.15
CA THR A 42 -27.81 -10.16 -11.03
C THR A 42 -28.53 -9.98 -9.69
N LEU A 43 -29.68 -9.30 -9.70
CA LEU A 43 -30.51 -8.95 -8.53
C LEU A 43 -29.69 -8.25 -7.44
N GLN A 44 -28.73 -7.43 -7.87
CA GLN A 44 -27.82 -6.76 -6.95
C GLN A 44 -28.43 -5.45 -6.53
N ASP A 45 -28.46 -5.24 -5.22
CA ASP A 45 -28.93 -4.02 -4.60
C ASP A 45 -27.89 -3.52 -3.59
N PHE A 46 -27.56 -2.24 -3.71
CA PHE A 46 -26.68 -1.48 -2.83
C PHE A 46 -27.44 -0.34 -2.10
N GLY A 47 -28.76 -0.45 -1.99
CA GLY A 47 -29.60 0.52 -1.28
C GLY A 47 -29.62 1.89 -1.97
N GLY A 48 -29.66 1.90 -3.29
CA GLY A 48 -29.61 3.12 -4.11
C GLY A 48 -28.23 3.78 -4.21
N LYS A 49 -27.17 3.17 -3.65
CA LYS A 49 -25.79 3.66 -3.78
C LYS A 49 -25.07 2.96 -4.93
N HIS A 50 -24.07 3.65 -5.49
CA HIS A 50 -23.08 3.01 -6.36
C HIS A 50 -22.09 2.17 -5.55
N PRO A 51 -21.59 1.04 -6.09
CA PRO A 51 -20.56 0.24 -5.43
C PRO A 51 -19.30 1.02 -5.04
N SER A 52 -18.90 2.03 -5.81
CA SER A 52 -17.76 2.90 -5.47
C SER A 52 -18.00 3.70 -4.19
N LYS A 53 -19.25 4.06 -3.89
CA LYS A 53 -19.63 4.68 -2.61
C LYS A 53 -19.46 3.69 -1.46
N ILE A 54 -19.88 2.43 -1.66
CA ILE A 54 -19.67 1.35 -0.69
C ILE A 54 -18.17 1.14 -0.45
N PHE A 55 -17.34 1.17 -1.49
CA PHE A 55 -15.89 1.07 -1.34
C PHE A 55 -15.35 2.18 -0.41
N ARG A 56 -15.71 3.44 -0.67
CA ARG A 56 -15.24 4.57 0.14
C ARG A 56 -15.77 4.56 1.57
N GLU A 57 -16.89 3.90 1.84
CA GLU A 57 -17.42 3.74 3.20
C GLU A 57 -16.67 2.66 4.00
N HIS A 58 -16.04 1.68 3.35
CA HIS A 58 -15.57 0.46 4.02
C HIS A 58 -14.08 0.14 3.86
N PHE A 59 -13.38 0.77 2.92
CA PHE A 59 -11.98 0.44 2.63
C PHE A 59 -11.02 1.60 2.89
N LEU A 60 -9.98 1.33 3.68
CA LEU A 60 -8.74 2.11 3.76
C LEU A 60 -7.71 1.40 2.90
N THR A 61 -7.04 2.11 2.01
CA THR A 61 -6.03 1.53 1.13
C THR A 61 -4.67 2.11 1.46
N CYS A 62 -3.68 1.24 1.50
CA CYS A 62 -2.32 1.63 1.86
C CYS A 62 -1.39 1.70 0.66
N PHE A 63 -0.35 2.52 0.78
CA PHE A 63 0.75 2.56 -0.17
C PHE A 63 2.09 2.73 0.53
N ILE A 64 3.14 2.15 -0.07
CA ILE A 64 4.54 2.31 0.34
C ILE A 64 5.17 3.44 -0.48
N SER A 65 5.38 3.19 -1.78
CA SER A 65 5.83 4.16 -2.78
C SER A 65 4.88 4.11 -3.97
N ASP A 66 4.10 5.18 -4.16
CA ASP A 66 3.10 5.23 -5.23
C ASP A 66 2.88 6.67 -5.73
N PRO A 67 3.78 7.20 -6.57
CA PRO A 67 3.65 8.55 -7.13
C PRO A 67 2.35 8.75 -7.94
N ILE A 68 1.85 7.69 -8.57
CA ILE A 68 0.60 7.71 -9.32
C ILE A 68 -0.59 7.79 -8.37
N GLY A 69 -0.57 7.00 -7.28
CA GLY A 69 -1.56 7.08 -6.21
C GLY A 69 -1.66 8.47 -5.59
N VAL A 70 -0.54 9.08 -5.24
CA VAL A 70 -0.51 10.46 -4.69
C VAL A 70 -1.05 11.48 -5.69
N LYS A 71 -0.73 11.34 -6.97
CA LYS A 71 -1.30 12.18 -8.04
C LYS A 71 -2.82 12.04 -8.14
N LEU A 72 -3.35 10.84 -7.97
CA LEU A 72 -4.78 10.50 -8.12
C LEU A 72 -5.56 10.53 -6.80
N ARG A 73 -4.97 11.06 -5.71
CA ARG A 73 -5.50 10.98 -4.35
C ARG A 73 -6.96 11.44 -4.19
N HIS A 74 -7.39 12.42 -4.98
CA HIS A 74 -8.78 12.92 -4.95
C HIS A 74 -9.75 11.97 -5.64
N ASP A 75 -9.36 11.33 -6.73
CA ASP A 75 -10.17 10.34 -7.42
C ASP A 75 -10.33 9.06 -6.58
N ILE A 76 -9.26 8.67 -5.88
CA ILE A 76 -9.28 7.58 -4.88
C ILE A 76 -10.23 7.94 -3.73
N GLY A 77 -10.07 9.14 -3.19
CA GLY A 77 -10.73 9.63 -1.98
C GLY A 77 -9.71 9.83 -0.88
N ILE A 78 -9.41 11.09 -0.54
CA ILE A 78 -8.32 11.43 0.38
C ILE A 78 -8.48 10.81 1.78
N ASP A 79 -9.72 10.57 2.21
CA ASP A 79 -10.05 9.98 3.52
C ASP A 79 -9.95 8.43 3.54
N ASN A 80 -9.62 7.84 2.38
CA ASN A 80 -9.46 6.40 2.16
C ASN A 80 -8.00 5.98 1.94
N ILE A 81 -7.03 6.90 2.06
CA ILE A 81 -5.61 6.62 1.81
C ILE A 81 -4.83 6.60 3.13
N CYS A 82 -3.96 5.61 3.30
CA CYS A 82 -2.97 5.55 4.37
C CYS A 82 -1.59 5.33 3.77
N TRP A 83 -0.59 6.08 4.20
CA TRP A 83 0.79 5.70 3.94
C TRP A 83 1.20 4.60 4.91
N GLU A 84 2.00 3.65 4.44
CA GLU A 84 2.63 2.64 5.28
C GLU A 84 4.11 2.49 4.93
N ALA A 85 4.94 2.25 5.95
CA ALA A 85 6.38 2.10 5.75
C ALA A 85 6.79 0.71 5.25
N ASP A 86 5.98 -0.30 5.56
CA ASP A 86 6.21 -1.73 5.33
C ASP A 86 7.58 -2.26 5.79
N TYR A 87 8.10 -1.71 6.89
CA TYR A 87 9.35 -2.19 7.47
C TYR A 87 9.19 -3.61 8.06
N PRO A 88 10.13 -4.55 7.85
CA PRO A 88 11.44 -4.42 7.18
C PRO A 88 11.48 -5.02 5.77
N HIS A 89 10.36 -5.04 5.03
CA HIS A 89 10.31 -5.67 3.72
C HIS A 89 11.28 -5.02 2.72
N SER A 90 11.63 -5.78 1.68
CA SER A 90 12.65 -5.36 0.71
C SER A 90 12.24 -4.16 -0.16
N ASP A 91 10.95 -3.95 -0.32
CA ASP A 91 10.31 -2.85 -1.04
C ASP A 91 9.93 -1.68 -0.12
N SER A 92 10.18 -1.80 1.19
CA SER A 92 10.11 -0.68 2.12
C SER A 92 11.08 0.44 1.75
N MET A 93 10.76 1.66 2.18
CA MET A 93 11.63 2.82 1.96
C MET A 93 12.67 3.02 3.09
N TRP A 94 12.87 2.03 3.96
CA TRP A 94 13.82 2.13 5.07
C TRP A 94 15.28 2.26 4.59
N PRO A 95 16.14 3.09 5.23
CA PRO A 95 15.85 3.94 6.39
C PRO A 95 15.35 5.34 6.03
N ASN A 96 15.20 5.67 4.75
CA ASN A 96 14.93 7.02 4.24
C ASN A 96 13.44 7.24 3.89
N ALA A 97 12.55 6.56 4.62
CA ALA A 97 11.13 6.52 4.29
C ALA A 97 10.46 7.91 4.35
N PRO A 98 10.70 8.74 5.37
CA PRO A 98 10.15 10.09 5.41
C PRO A 98 10.63 10.98 4.25
N GLU A 99 11.90 10.89 3.89
CA GLU A 99 12.51 11.71 2.85
C GLU A 99 11.95 11.34 1.46
N GLN A 100 11.88 10.05 1.14
CA GLN A 100 11.29 9.57 -0.11
C GLN A 100 9.79 9.87 -0.22
N LEU A 101 9.04 9.72 0.87
CA LEU A 101 7.63 10.12 0.89
C LEU A 101 7.48 11.63 0.65
N HIS A 102 8.29 12.45 1.32
CA HIS A 102 8.24 13.90 1.20
C HIS A 102 8.50 14.35 -0.24
N GLU A 103 9.48 13.76 -0.94
CA GLU A 103 9.75 14.04 -2.35
C GLU A 103 8.50 13.86 -3.23
N VAL A 104 7.76 12.77 -3.05
CA VAL A 104 6.55 12.48 -3.82
C VAL A 104 5.41 13.45 -3.47
N LEU A 105 5.23 13.77 -2.19
CA LEU A 105 4.21 14.71 -1.73
C LEU A 105 4.48 16.12 -2.27
N THR A 106 5.73 16.58 -2.21
CA THR A 106 6.16 17.87 -2.76
C THR A 106 5.99 17.93 -4.28
N ALA A 107 6.40 16.88 -5.00
CA ALA A 107 6.26 16.82 -6.45
C ALA A 107 4.79 16.91 -6.92
N ASN A 108 3.84 16.51 -6.07
CA ASN A 108 2.41 16.58 -6.35
C ASN A 108 1.70 17.76 -5.66
N SER A 109 2.45 18.70 -5.07
CA SER A 109 1.92 19.88 -4.37
C SER A 109 0.82 19.52 -3.35
N VAL A 110 1.04 18.47 -2.58
CA VAL A 110 0.08 18.03 -1.56
C VAL A 110 0.12 19.01 -0.38
N PRO A 111 -1.01 19.64 0.00
CA PRO A 111 -1.06 20.56 1.14
C PRO A 111 -0.98 19.81 2.48
N ASP A 112 -0.57 20.52 3.54
CA ASP A 112 -0.30 19.94 4.86
C ASP A 112 -1.48 19.17 5.47
N ASP A 113 -2.72 19.62 5.26
CA ASP A 113 -3.92 18.94 5.75
C ASP A 113 -4.13 17.57 5.08
N GLU A 114 -3.85 17.46 3.79
CA GLU A 114 -3.91 16.19 3.05
C GLU A 114 -2.73 15.28 3.40
N ILE A 115 -1.55 15.85 3.64
CA ILE A 115 -0.40 15.10 4.18
C ILE A 115 -0.78 14.50 5.53
N ASN A 116 -1.39 15.28 6.44
CA ASN A 116 -1.81 14.79 7.75
C ASN A 116 -2.81 13.64 7.63
N LYS A 117 -3.82 13.78 6.75
CA LYS A 117 -4.78 12.72 6.43
C LYS A 117 -4.10 11.42 6.02
N MET A 118 -3.27 11.48 4.98
CA MET A 118 -2.64 10.28 4.42
C MET A 118 -1.60 9.66 5.35
N THR A 119 -0.88 10.46 6.14
CA THR A 119 0.23 9.96 6.97
C THR A 119 -0.19 9.45 8.34
N HIS A 120 -1.24 10.01 8.95
CA HIS A 120 -1.64 9.58 10.30
C HIS A 120 -3.12 9.75 10.64
N GLU A 121 -3.80 10.82 10.23
CA GLU A 121 -5.17 11.08 10.72
C GLU A 121 -6.17 10.03 10.20
N ASN A 122 -6.01 9.55 8.96
CA ASN A 122 -6.84 8.46 8.46
C ASN A 122 -6.56 7.17 9.25
N ALA A 123 -5.30 6.80 9.48
CA ALA A 123 -4.96 5.64 10.31
C ALA A 123 -5.57 5.74 11.72
N MET A 124 -5.43 6.90 12.37
CA MET A 124 -6.01 7.17 13.69
C MET A 124 -7.53 6.96 13.70
N ARG A 125 -8.24 7.53 12.72
CA ARG A 125 -9.70 7.41 12.58
C ARG A 125 -10.14 5.97 12.31
N TRP A 126 -9.47 5.29 11.39
CA TRP A 126 -9.85 3.94 10.94
C TRP A 126 -9.54 2.86 11.97
N TYR A 127 -8.42 2.99 12.68
CA TYR A 127 -8.00 2.03 13.71
C TYR A 127 -8.46 2.42 15.13
N SER A 128 -9.15 3.55 15.28
CA SER A 128 -9.59 4.08 16.58
C SER A 128 -8.43 4.17 17.57
N PHE A 129 -7.27 4.65 17.09
CA PHE A 129 -6.03 4.69 17.84
C PHE A 129 -5.47 6.11 17.89
N ASP A 130 -5.12 6.57 19.10
CA ASP A 130 -4.44 7.84 19.32
C ASP A 130 -2.96 7.59 19.65
N PRO A 131 -2.02 7.75 18.69
CA PRO A 131 -0.60 7.60 18.95
C PRO A 131 -0.07 8.68 19.91
N PHE A 132 -0.73 9.86 19.96
CA PHE A 132 -0.24 11.00 20.74
C PHE A 132 -0.48 10.85 22.24
N ALA A 133 -1.36 9.93 22.64
CA ALA A 133 -1.48 9.50 24.04
C ALA A 133 -0.21 8.79 24.55
N HIS A 134 0.62 8.24 23.65
CA HIS A 134 1.84 7.50 24.00
C HIS A 134 3.11 8.28 23.64
N VAL A 135 3.13 8.96 22.50
CA VAL A 135 4.25 9.77 22.05
C VAL A 135 3.75 11.18 21.74
N PRO A 136 4.06 12.20 22.57
CA PRO A 136 3.61 13.57 22.34
C PRO A 136 3.93 14.04 20.91
N ARG A 137 3.04 14.82 20.29
CA ARG A 137 3.14 15.19 18.87
C ARG A 137 4.49 15.84 18.53
N GLU A 138 5.02 16.68 19.41
CA GLU A 138 6.33 17.32 19.26
C GLU A 138 7.50 16.32 19.26
N ARG A 139 7.33 15.16 19.90
CA ARG A 139 8.30 14.04 19.91
C ARG A 139 8.07 13.02 18.80
N ALA A 140 6.91 13.04 18.14
CA ALA A 140 6.56 12.15 17.04
C ALA A 140 6.99 12.68 15.66
N THR A 141 7.67 13.83 15.60
CA THR A 141 8.20 14.37 14.33
C THR A 141 9.37 13.55 13.82
N VAL A 142 9.58 13.53 12.50
CA VAL A 142 10.74 12.88 11.87
C VAL A 142 12.04 13.31 12.54
N GLY A 143 12.26 14.62 12.70
CA GLY A 143 13.47 15.14 13.33
C GLY A 143 13.64 14.73 14.80
N ALA A 144 12.55 14.65 15.57
CA ALA A 144 12.61 14.17 16.95
C ALA A 144 12.95 12.68 17.03
N LEU A 145 12.32 11.85 16.19
CA LEU A 145 12.56 10.41 16.15
C LEU A 145 13.98 10.08 15.66
N ARG A 146 14.51 10.80 14.66
CA ARG A 146 15.90 10.67 14.21
C ARG A 146 16.91 10.99 15.31
N ARG A 147 16.66 12.05 16.11
CA ARG A 147 17.52 12.38 17.26
C ARG A 147 17.45 11.31 18.34
N ALA A 148 16.26 10.77 18.59
CA ALA A 148 16.07 9.70 19.57
C ALA A 148 16.77 8.39 19.17
N SER A 149 16.99 8.16 17.87
CA SER A 149 17.69 6.98 17.33
C SER A 149 19.16 7.25 16.96
N GLY A 150 19.76 8.35 17.41
CA GLY A 150 21.07 8.80 16.92
C GLY A 150 22.25 7.87 17.26
N ASP A 151 22.08 6.98 18.25
CA ASP A 151 23.02 5.95 18.68
C ASP A 151 22.83 4.60 17.96
N HIS A 152 21.80 4.47 17.10
CA HIS A 152 21.51 3.25 16.38
C HIS A 152 22.13 3.25 14.98
N ASP A 153 22.80 2.15 14.62
CA ASP A 153 23.28 1.94 13.25
C ASP A 153 22.12 1.49 12.34
N VAL A 154 21.72 2.39 11.43
CA VAL A 154 20.65 2.17 10.45
C VAL A 154 21.18 1.81 9.05
N SER A 155 22.48 1.51 8.92
CA SER A 155 23.09 1.14 7.64
C SER A 155 22.46 -0.13 7.07
N VAL A 156 22.19 -0.13 5.76
CA VAL A 156 21.72 -1.32 5.04
C VAL A 156 22.87 -2.32 4.98
N ARG A 157 22.66 -3.51 5.56
CA ARG A 157 23.66 -4.58 5.60
C ARG A 157 23.10 -5.84 4.95
N SER A 158 23.89 -6.47 4.08
CA SER A 158 23.57 -7.81 3.58
C SER A 158 23.55 -8.80 4.74
N ARG A 159 22.44 -9.54 4.88
CA ARG A 159 22.36 -10.71 5.77
C ARG A 159 22.88 -11.98 5.12
N SER A 160 23.07 -11.98 3.79
CA SER A 160 23.74 -13.07 3.09
C SER A 160 25.24 -12.92 3.25
N HIS A 161 25.85 -13.93 3.87
CA HIS A 161 27.30 -14.13 3.87
C HIS A 161 27.76 -15.03 2.71
N GLN A 162 26.83 -15.54 1.91
CA GLN A 162 27.15 -16.37 0.75
C GLN A 162 27.45 -15.47 -0.45
N ILE A 163 28.72 -15.43 -0.83
CA ILE A 163 29.17 -14.81 -2.07
C ILE A 163 29.20 -15.93 -3.12
N VAL A 164 28.13 -16.06 -3.91
CA VAL A 164 28.11 -16.98 -5.06
C VAL A 164 28.78 -16.29 -6.22
N ALA A 165 29.92 -16.81 -6.68
CA ALA A 165 30.62 -16.24 -7.82
C ALA A 165 29.74 -16.31 -9.08
N PRO A 166 29.77 -15.31 -9.99
CA PRO A 166 28.98 -15.35 -11.22
C PRO A 166 29.18 -16.63 -12.04
N ALA A 167 30.41 -17.17 -12.06
CA ALA A 167 30.75 -18.42 -12.73
C ALA A 167 30.02 -19.64 -12.13
N GLU A 168 29.88 -19.69 -10.81
CA GLU A 168 29.16 -20.75 -10.10
C GLU A 168 27.65 -20.67 -10.40
N LYS A 169 27.09 -19.46 -10.37
CA LYS A 169 25.69 -19.23 -10.74
C LYS A 169 25.41 -19.62 -12.20
N LEU A 170 26.32 -19.28 -13.12
CA LEU A 170 26.27 -19.67 -14.54
C LEU A 170 26.36 -21.19 -14.73
N ALA A 171 27.23 -21.87 -13.98
CA ALA A 171 27.36 -23.32 -14.04
C ALA A 171 26.06 -24.02 -13.60
N VAL A 172 25.40 -23.51 -12.56
CA VAL A 172 24.08 -24.02 -12.13
C VAL A 172 23.02 -23.83 -13.22
N TYR A 173 22.96 -22.67 -13.87
CA TYR A 173 22.03 -22.45 -14.98
C TYR A 173 22.32 -23.34 -16.19
N ARG A 174 23.60 -23.51 -16.57
CA ARG A 174 24.00 -24.42 -17.66
C ARG A 174 23.58 -25.85 -17.38
N LYS A 175 23.84 -26.36 -16.17
CA LYS A 175 23.43 -27.70 -15.75
C LYS A 175 21.92 -27.90 -15.82
N LYS A 176 21.13 -26.89 -15.41
CA LYS A 176 19.66 -26.92 -15.52
C LYS A 176 19.20 -26.94 -16.99
N ALA A 177 19.84 -26.15 -17.86
CA ALA A 177 19.53 -26.12 -19.28
C ALA A 177 19.87 -27.45 -19.98
N GLU A 178 21.04 -28.01 -19.69
CA GLU A 178 21.46 -29.34 -20.19
C GLU A 178 20.50 -30.44 -19.75
N ALA A 179 20.08 -30.44 -18.48
CA ALA A 179 19.10 -31.40 -17.98
C ALA A 179 17.72 -31.26 -18.66
N ALA A 180 17.27 -30.04 -18.92
CA ALA A 180 16.02 -29.79 -19.64
C ALA A 180 16.08 -30.25 -21.11
N LEU A 181 17.21 -30.00 -21.79
CA LEU A 181 17.44 -30.47 -23.16
C LEU A 181 17.47 -32.00 -23.24
N ALA A 182 18.16 -32.66 -22.30
CA ALA A 182 18.22 -34.12 -22.24
C ALA A 182 16.83 -34.73 -22.00
N ALA A 183 16.01 -34.15 -21.12
CA ALA A 183 14.65 -34.61 -20.88
C ALA A 183 13.72 -34.42 -22.10
N ALA A 184 13.93 -33.36 -22.89
CA ALA A 184 13.17 -33.11 -24.11
C ALA A 184 13.51 -34.09 -25.25
N GLN A 185 14.74 -34.61 -25.28
CA GLN A 185 15.20 -35.60 -26.27
C GLN A 185 14.75 -37.03 -25.97
N GLN A 186 14.24 -37.30 -24.76
CA GLN A 186 13.73 -38.61 -24.34
C GLN A 186 12.20 -38.77 -24.54
N LYS A 187 11.54 -37.77 -25.14
CA LYS A 187 10.13 -37.82 -25.57
C LYS A 187 10.05 -37.97 -27.08
#